data_AF-A0A0F9STW4-F1
#
_entry.id   AF-A0A0F9STW4-F1
#
_cell.length_a   1.000
_cell.length_b   1.000
_cell.length_c   1.000
_cell.angle_alpha   90.00
_cell.angle_beta   90.00
_cell.angle_gamma   90.00
#
_symmetry.space_group_name_H-M   'P 1'
#
loop_
_entity.id
_entity.type
_entity.pdbx_description
1 polymer ?
#
loop_
_entity_poly.entity_id
_entity_poly.type
_entity_poly.pdbx_seq_one_letter_code
_entity_poly.pdbx_strand_id
1 'polypeptide(L)' 'MEYKIVCDGKVIARFVNECDRDYALDALAEQFPDSEFVGTKQE' A
#
# COMPACT_ATOMS: atom_id res chain seq x y z
N MET A 1 -14.94 0.88 4.61
CA MET A 1 -13.55 0.59 5.00
C MET A 1 -12.78 0.21 3.75
N GLU A 2 -11.94 1.12 3.27
CA GLU A 2 -11.06 0.89 2.11
C GLU A 2 -9.62 1.04 2.59
N TYR A 3 -8.72 0.19 2.09
CA TYR A 3 -7.29 0.23 2.38
C TYR A 3 -6.57 0.65 1.11
N LYS A 4 -5.50 1.45 1.23
CA LYS A 4 -4.77 1.94 0.06
C LYS A 4 -3.28 2.02 0.31
N ILE A 5 -2.51 1.88 -0.74
CA ILE A 5 -1.07 2.13 -0.73
C ILE A 5 -0.81 3.45 -1.43
N VAL A 6 -0.03 4.29 -0.76
CA VAL A 6 0.41 5.60 -1.24
C VAL A 6 1.91 5.57 -1.49
N CYS A 7 2.34 6.11 -2.63
CA CYS A 7 3.74 6.36 -2.99
C CYS A 7 3.82 7.78 -3.54
N ASP A 8 4.79 8.59 -3.11
CA ASP A 8 4.95 9.99 -3.55
C ASP A 8 3.66 10.84 -3.44
N GLY A 9 2.88 10.62 -2.38
CA GLY A 9 1.61 11.31 -2.15
C GLY A 9 0.47 10.91 -3.10
N LYS A 10 0.67 9.91 -3.97
CA LYS A 10 -0.34 9.38 -4.89
C LYS A 10 -0.81 8.00 -4.47
N VAL A 11 -2.11 7.75 -4.59
CA VAL A 11 -2.69 6.43 -4.38
C VAL A 11 -2.39 5.57 -5.60
N ILE A 12 -1.64 4.48 -5.40
CA ILE A 12 -1.25 3.56 -6.48
C ILE A 12 -2.07 2.27 -6.48
N ALA A 13 -2.63 1.90 -5.33
CA ALA A 13 -3.45 0.69 -5.18
C ALA A 13 -4.51 0.87 -4.10
N ARG A 14 -5.65 0.19 -4.27
CA ARG A 14 -6.78 0.16 -3.33
C ARG A 14 -7.19 -1.30 -3.08
N PHE A 15 -7.59 -1.58 -1.86
CA PHE A 15 -7.89 -2.90 -1.36
C PHE A 15 -9.13 -2.85 -0.48
N VAL A 16 -9.92 -3.91 -0.54
CA VAL A 16 -11.09 -4.09 0.33
C VAL A 16 -10.66 -4.66 1.68
N ASN A 17 -9.60 -5.47 1.70
CA ASN A 17 -9.07 -6.09 2.90
C ASN A 17 -7.70 -5.52 3.30
N GLU A 18 -7.48 -5.45 4.60
CA GLU A 18 -6.21 -5.13 5.24
C GLU A 18 -5.10 -6.10 4.83
N CYS A 19 -5.37 -7.41 4.94
CA CYS A 19 -4.36 -8.45 4.71
C CYS A 19 -3.77 -8.40 3.29
N ASP A 20 -4.60 -8.17 2.27
CA ASP A 20 -4.15 -8.05 0.89
C ASP A 20 -3.29 -6.79 0.68
N ARG A 21 -3.63 -5.68 1.37
CA ARG A 21 -2.84 -4.44 1.36
C ARG A 21 -1.47 -4.65 1.99
N ASP A 22 -1.39 -5.35 3.12
CA ASP A 22 -0.11 -5.63 3.79
C ASP A 22 0.77 -6.56 2.96
N TYR A 23 0.19 -7.63 2.37
CA TYR A 23 0.94 -8.53 1.49
C TYR A 23 1.50 -7.79 0.25
N ALA A 24 0.70 -6.92 -0.36
CA ALA A 24 1.16 -6.09 -1.47
C ALA A 24 2.19 -5.05 -1.05
N LEU A 25 2.09 -4.49 0.15
CA LEU A 25 3.04 -3.52 0.69
C LEU A 25 4.42 -4.14 0.87
N ASP A 26 4.49 -5.35 1.44
CA ASP A 26 5.73 -6.11 1.62
C ASP A 26 6.38 -6.41 0.26
N ALA A 27 5.62 -6.97 -0.68
CA ALA A 27 6.12 -7.29 -2.01
C ALA A 27 6.62 -6.03 -2.78
N LEU A 28 5.95 -4.89 -2.62
CA LEU A 28 6.38 -3.63 -3.23
C LEU A 28 7.67 -3.10 -2.59
N ALA A 29 7.80 -3.20 -1.27
CA ALA A 29 9.02 -2.82 -0.56
C ALA A 29 10.22 -3.69 -0.94
N GLU A 30 10.00 -4.99 -1.16
CA GLU A 30 11.04 -5.91 -1.64
C GLU A 30 11.50 -5.61 -3.07
N GLN A 31 10.57 -5.29 -3.98
CA GLN A 31 10.89 -5.03 -5.38
C GLN A 31 11.43 -3.61 -5.63
N PHE A 32 11.03 -2.65 -4.80
CA PHE A 32 11.39 -1.23 -4.94
C PHE A 32 11.92 -0.69 -3.60
N PRO A 33 13.09 -1.12 -3.13
CA PRO A 33 13.63 -0.76 -1.81
C PRO A 33 13.95 0.74 -1.67
N ASP A 34 14.17 1.44 -2.77
CA ASP A 34 14.40 2.89 -2.80
C ASP A 34 13.10 3.72 -2.77
N SER A 35 11.93 3.09 -2.82
CA SER A 35 10.63 3.75 -2.84
C SER A 35 9.91 3.61 -1.49
N GLU A 36 9.33 4.72 -1.01
CA GLU A 36 8.55 4.72 0.23
C GLU A 36 7.07 4.44 -0.05
N PHE A 37 6.62 3.23 0.30
CA PHE A 37 5.22 2.85 0.24
C PHE A 37 4.56 2.94 1.62
N VAL A 38 3.42 3.59 1.70
CA VAL A 38 2.66 3.77 2.95
C VAL A 38 1.27 3.15 2.82
N GLY A 39 0.99 2.16 3.65
CA GLY A 39 -0.35 1.58 3.80
C GLY A 39 -1.24 2.47 4.67
N THR A 40 -2.40 2.90 4.17
CA THR A 40 -3.37 3.72 4.92
C THR A 40 -4.77 3.11 4.88
N LYS A 41 -5.53 3.28 5.97
CA LYS A 41 -6.95 2.91 6.06
C LYS A 41 -7.81 4.17 5.92
N GLN A 42 -8.85 4.11 5.12
CA GLN A 42 -9.86 5.16 5.00
C GLN A 42 -11.19 4.63 5.54
N GLU A 43 -11.70 5.32 6.57
CA GLU A 43 -13.02 5.07 7.18
C GLU A 43 -14.14 5.62 6.30
#